data_AF-A0A166QLQ9-F1
#
_entry.id   AF-A0A166QLQ9-F1
#
_cell.length_a   1.000
_cell.length_b   1.000
_cell.length_c   1.000
_cell.angle_alpha   90.00
_cell.angle_beta   90.00
_cell.angle_gamma   90.00
#
_symmetry.space_group_name_H-M   'P 1'
#
loop_
_entity.id
_entity.type
_entity.pdbx_description
1 polymer ?
#
loop_
_entity_poly.entity_id
_entity_poly.type
_entity_poly.pdbx_seq_one_letter_code
_entity_poly.pdbx_strand_id
1 'polypeptide(L)' 'MPKMKPYAVELDGLHVLMVAASSKKAAAELIGTTVYMMTTWEGGMSDEDEAVALAEPGQVFRKKLLKAEPWQRVESA' A
#
# COMPACT_ATOMS: atom_id res chain seq x y z
N MET A 1 -15.93 5.36 -13.59
CA MET A 1 -15.20 4.56 -12.58
C MET A 1 -14.35 5.51 -11.75
N PRO A 2 -14.30 5.37 -10.42
CA PRO A 2 -13.38 6.16 -9.61
C PRO A 2 -11.94 5.93 -10.08
N LYS A 3 -11.16 7.00 -10.26
CA LYS A 3 -9.74 6.88 -10.62
C LYS A 3 -9.00 6.31 -9.40
N MET A 4 -8.59 5.06 -9.49
CA MET A 4 -7.77 4.42 -8.46
C MET A 4 -6.39 5.09 -8.40
N LYS A 5 -5.87 5.25 -7.19
CA LYS A 5 -4.53 5.76 -6.93
C LYS A 5 -3.83 4.82 -5.96
N PRO A 6 -2.53 4.61 -6.11
CA PRO A 6 -1.78 3.83 -5.15
C PRO A 6 -1.59 4.63 -3.86
N TYR A 7 -1.67 3.94 -2.74
CA TYR A 7 -1.43 4.47 -1.41
C TYR A 7 -0.58 3.47 -0.64
N ALA A 8 0.36 3.97 0.15
CA ALA A 8 1.19 3.14 1.01
C ALA A 8 1.37 3.74 2.39
N VAL A 9 1.72 2.87 3.34
CA VAL A 9 1.98 3.20 4.73
C VAL A 9 3.09 2.30 5.26
N GLU A 10 4.00 2.89 6.02
CA GLU A 10 4.98 2.14 6.81
C GLU A 10 4.35 1.68 8.13
N LEU A 11 4.53 0.41 8.45
CA LEU A 11 4.16 -0.21 9.71
C LEU A 11 5.39 -0.71 10.45
N ASP A 12 5.42 -0.45 11.76
CA ASP A 12 6.35 -1.03 12.72
C ASP A 12 7.85 -0.78 12.40
N GLY A 13 8.17 0.25 11.61
CA GLY A 13 9.55 0.58 11.24
C GLY A 13 10.23 -0.40 10.28
N LEU A 14 9.48 -1.37 9.73
CA LEU A 14 10.07 -2.54 9.06
C LEU A 14 9.28 -3.02 7.85
N HIS A 15 7.98 -2.77 7.82
CA HIS A 15 7.10 -3.21 6.75
C HIS A 15 6.45 -2.01 6.08
N VAL A 16 6.22 -2.11 4.78
CA VAL A 16 5.35 -1.18 4.04
C VAL A 16 4.17 -1.97 3.53
N LEU A 17 2.97 -1.42 3.71
CA LEU A 17 1.76 -1.89 3.07
C LEU A 17 1.36 -0.94 1.95
N MET A 18 0.86 -1.49 0.86
CA MET A 18 0.46 -0.74 -0.33
C MET A 18 -0.86 -1.28 -0.89
N VAL A 19 -1.70 -0.38 -1.40
CA VAL A 19 -2.97 -0.72 -2.06
C VAL A 19 -3.36 0.37 -3.07
N ALA A 20 -3.93 -0.01 -4.20
CA ALA A 20 -4.61 0.96 -5.06
C ALA A 20 -6.08 1.10 -4.66
N ALA A 21 -6.51 2.33 -4.35
CA ALA A 21 -7.85 2.63 -3.87
C ALA A 21 -8.39 3.95 -4.47
N SER A 22 -9.69 4.18 -4.32
CA SER A 22 -10.36 5.39 -4.84
C SER A 22 -10.10 6.63 -3.98
N SER A 23 -9.66 6.44 -2.75
CA SER A 23 -9.34 7.51 -1.80
C SER A 23 -8.42 7.00 -0.70
N LYS A 24 -7.80 7.93 0.02
CA LYS A 24 -6.99 7.63 1.20
C LYS A 24 -7.79 6.94 2.32
N LYS A 25 -9.08 7.28 2.43
CA LYS A 25 -10.01 6.64 3.38
C LYS A 25 -10.24 5.17 3.03
N ALA A 26 -10.56 4.89 1.77
CA ALA A 26 -10.74 3.52 1.29
C ALA A 26 -9.45 2.69 1.43
N ALA A 27 -8.29 3.30 1.15
CA ALA A 27 -6.99 2.63 1.36
C ALA A 27 -6.77 2.26 2.84
N ALA A 28 -7.07 3.17 3.77
CA ALA A 28 -6.95 2.91 5.20
C ALA A 28 -7.86 1.75 5.65
N GLU A 29 -9.10 1.72 5.16
CA GLU A 29 -10.06 0.64 5.43
C GLU A 29 -9.55 -0.71 4.91
N LEU A 30 -9.04 -0.76 3.67
CA LEU A 30 -8.49 -1.99 3.07
C LEU A 30 -7.26 -2.51 3.82
N ILE A 31 -6.37 -1.61 4.25
CA ILE A 31 -5.16 -1.95 4.99
C ILE A 31 -5.48 -2.30 6.46
N GLY A 32 -6.64 -1.91 6.98
CA GLY A 32 -6.97 -2.09 8.40
C GLY A 32 -6.28 -1.06 9.30
N THR A 33 -6.13 0.17 8.82
CA THR A 33 -5.45 1.28 9.51
C THR A 33 -6.30 2.55 9.53
N THR A 34 -5.72 3.65 10.03
CA THR A 34 -6.35 4.97 10.03
C THR A 34 -5.81 5.84 8.89
N VAL A 35 -6.63 6.80 8.44
CA VAL A 35 -6.24 7.80 7.43
C VAL A 35 -5.00 8.59 7.83
N TYR A 36 -4.78 8.77 9.14
CA TYR A 36 -3.61 9.42 9.69
C TYR A 36 -2.34 8.63 9.37
N MET A 37 -2.32 7.31 9.56
CA MET A 37 -1.12 6.51 9.25
C MET A 37 -0.80 6.46 7.75
N MET A 38 -1.80 6.65 6.88
CA MET A 38 -1.58 6.69 5.43
C MET A 38 -0.78 7.93 4.94
N THR A 39 -0.38 8.88 5.81
CA THR A 39 0.58 9.95 5.43
C THR A 39 2.04 9.53 5.56
N THR A 40 2.32 8.45 6.30
CA THR A 40 3.61 8.29 6.98
C THR A 40 4.69 7.59 6.15
N TRP A 41 4.46 7.36 4.85
CA TRP A 41 5.48 6.69 4.04
C TRP A 41 6.50 7.69 3.47
N GLU A 42 7.69 7.70 4.05
CA GLU A 42 8.81 8.56 3.66
C GLU A 42 9.66 7.98 2.52
N GLY A 43 9.49 6.69 2.20
CA GLY A 43 10.31 5.98 1.21
C GLY A 43 10.03 6.31 -0.26
N GLY A 44 8.87 6.92 -0.55
CA GLY A 44 8.44 7.27 -1.91
C GLY A 44 8.09 6.07 -2.79
N MET A 45 7.06 6.21 -3.65
CA MET A 45 6.66 5.17 -4.59
C MET A 45 7.47 5.27 -5.87
N SER A 46 8.06 4.16 -6.31
CA SER A 46 8.56 4.08 -7.69
C SER A 46 7.40 3.77 -8.66
N ASP A 47 7.58 4.11 -9.93
CA ASP A 47 6.60 3.79 -10.98
C ASP A 47 6.30 2.28 -11.06
N GLU A 48 7.28 1.43 -10.74
CA GLU A 48 7.10 -0.03 -10.69
C GLU A 48 6.20 -0.45 -9.52
N ASP A 49 6.37 0.17 -8.35
CA ASP A 49 5.50 -0.08 -7.19
C ASP A 49 4.07 0.38 -7.48
N GLU A 50 3.91 1.54 -8.12
CA GLU A 50 2.61 2.04 -8.56
C GLU A 50 1.92 1.06 -9.52
N ALA A 51 2.66 0.51 -10.48
CA ALA A 51 2.14 -0.47 -11.43
C ALA A 51 1.66 -1.75 -10.75
N VAL A 52 2.37 -2.25 -9.73
CA VAL A 52 1.94 -3.42 -8.93
C VAL A 52 0.60 -3.15 -8.25
N ALA A 53 0.45 -2.01 -7.58
CA ALA A 53 -0.80 -1.65 -6.92
C ALA A 53 -1.96 -1.49 -7.92
N LEU A 54 -1.70 -0.81 -9.04
CA LEU A 54 -2.72 -0.52 -10.05
C LEU A 54 -3.15 -1.73 -10.89
N ALA A 55 -2.31 -2.77 -10.99
CA ALA A 55 -2.66 -4.03 -11.64
C ALA A 55 -3.82 -4.75 -10.92
N GLU A 56 -3.91 -4.61 -9.59
CA GLU A 56 -4.94 -5.25 -8.76
C GLU A 56 -5.53 -4.26 -7.74
N PRO A 57 -6.42 -3.34 -8.17
CA PRO A 57 -7.05 -2.41 -7.25
C PRO A 57 -7.82 -3.11 -6.13
N GLY A 58 -7.62 -2.65 -4.89
CA GLY A 58 -8.19 -3.26 -3.69
C GLY A 58 -7.32 -4.35 -3.05
N GLN A 59 -6.35 -4.93 -3.76
CA GLN A 59 -5.42 -5.91 -3.17
C GLN A 59 -4.37 -5.20 -2.32
N VAL A 60 -4.19 -5.66 -1.08
CA VAL A 60 -3.13 -5.18 -0.20
C VAL A 60 -1.85 -5.97 -0.46
N PHE A 61 -0.76 -5.25 -0.62
CA PHE A 61 0.59 -5.78 -0.76
C PHE A 61 1.43 -5.40 0.45
N ARG A 62 2.39 -6.25 0.82
CA ARG A 62 3.36 -6.05 1.89
C ARG A 62 4.77 -6.24 1.39
N LYS A 63 5.70 -5.41 1.84
CA LYS A 63 7.13 -5.53 1.60
C LYS A 63 7.93 -5.21 2.87
N LYS A 64 9.10 -5.81 3.05
CA LYS A 64 10.05 -5.41 4.11
C LYS A 64 11.00 -4.33 3.60
N LEU A 65 11.22 -3.27 4.39
CA LEU A 65 12.12 -2.16 4.01
C LEU A 65 13.58 -2.58 3.93
N LEU A 66 14.03 -3.42 4.86
CA LEU A 66 15.46 -3.74 5.03
C LEU A 66 15.97 -4.84 4.10
N LYS A 67 15.10 -5.41 3.26
CA LYS A 67 15.47 -6.46 2.32
C LYS A 67 14.89 -6.10 0.96
N ALA A 68 15.64 -6.39 -0.10
CA ALA A 68 15.14 -6.31 -1.48
C ALA A 68 14.16 -7.46 -1.77
N GLU A 69 13.13 -7.60 -0.93
CA GLU A 69 12.06 -8.57 -1.10
C GLU A 69 11.01 -7.99 -2.06
N PRO A 70 10.43 -8.82 -2.95
CA PRO A 70 9.33 -8.39 -3.80
C PRO A 70 8.08 -8.10 -2.96
N TRP A 71 7.14 -7.33 -3.53
CA TRP A 71 5.82 -7.16 -2.94
C TRP A 71 5.09 -8.50 -2.83
N GLN A 72 4.59 -8.80 -1.63
CA GLN A 72 3.84 -10.00 -1.33
C GLN A 72 2.37 -9.63 -1.14
N ARG A 73 1.47 -10.41 -1.74
CA ARG A 73 0.03 -10.24 -1.47
C ARG A 73 -0.26 -10.57 -0.01
N VAL A 74 -1.03 -9.72 0.64
CA VAL A 74 -1.60 -10.03 1.95
C VAL A 74 -2.90 -10.78 1.69
N GLU A 75 -2.93 -12.06 2.04
CA GLU A 75 -4.17 -12.83 2.04
C GLU A 75 -5.07 -12.29 3.15
N SER A 76 -6.24 -11.79 2.78
CA SER A 76 -7.31 -11.52 3.75
C SER A 76 -7.74 -12.86 4.35
N ALA A 77 -7.54 -13.02 5.66
CA ALA A 77 -8.03 -14.17 6.44
C ALA A 77 -9.57 -14.24 6.45
#